data_AF-A0A7X7S138-F1
#
_entry.id   AF-A0A7X7S138-F1
#
_cell.length_a   1.000
_cell.length_b   1.000
_cell.length_c   1.000
_cell.angle_alpha   90.00
_cell.angle_beta   90.00
_cell.angle_gamma   90.00
#
_symmetry.space_group_name_H-M   'P 1'
#
loop_
_entity.id
_entity.type
_entity.pdbx_description
1 polymer ?
#
loop_
_entity_poly.entity_id
_entity_poly.type
_entity_poly.pdbx_seq_one_letter_code
_entity_poly.pdbx_strand_id
1 'polypeptide(L)'
;MLLEELSFEKVFKRLKDVLSIIRDSDMARAIGTQPNKFGMWKSRNFLPLELINEVCKNNRISINYVLYGQGPQKIPDSDSSPLSLEEKVELFTVQKKLLQLFVEKSEQLRAALPPISDKLQAEMNLLKRAAELLEKNLS
;
A
#
# COMPACT_ATOMS: atom_id res chain seq x y z
N MET A 1 18.09 -2.20 -10.88
CA MET A 1 16.99 -2.04 -11.87
C MET A 1 15.90 -1.07 -11.41
N LEU A 2 15.59 -0.93 -10.11
CA LEU A 2 14.55 0.00 -9.61
C LEU A 2 14.83 1.50 -9.81
N LEU A 3 16.10 1.91 -9.93
CA LEU A 3 16.48 3.32 -10.06
C LEU A 3 16.10 3.94 -11.42
N GLU A 4 15.86 3.14 -12.45
CA GLU A 4 15.59 3.65 -13.79
C GLU A 4 14.18 4.23 -13.92
N GLU A 5 13.21 3.68 -13.17
CA GLU A 5 11.80 4.08 -13.23
C GLU A 5 11.51 5.44 -12.59
N LEU A 6 12.35 5.86 -11.63
CA LEU A 6 12.27 7.14 -10.94
C LEU A 6 13.14 8.23 -11.60
N SER A 7 13.45 8.09 -12.89
CA SER A 7 14.10 9.17 -13.64
C SER A 7 13.11 10.29 -13.97
N PHE A 8 13.62 11.52 -14.03
CA PHE A 8 12.87 12.70 -14.44
C PHE A 8 12.13 12.47 -15.75
N GLU A 9 12.84 11.93 -16.76
CA GLU A 9 12.27 11.71 -18.09
C GLU A 9 11.07 10.77 -18.04
N LYS A 10 11.16 9.63 -17.34
CA LYS A 10 10.05 8.67 -17.24
C LYS A 10 8.88 9.21 -16.43
N VAL A 11 9.16 9.82 -15.27
CA VAL A 11 8.12 10.36 -14.38
C VAL A 11 7.36 11.50 -15.07
N PHE A 12 8.07 12.48 -15.64
CA PHE A 12 7.43 13.60 -16.32
C PHE A 12 6.85 13.23 -17.68
N LYS A 13 7.34 12.19 -18.35
CA LYS A 13 6.64 11.62 -19.52
C LYS A 13 5.27 11.08 -19.12
N ARG A 14 5.19 10.23 -18.11
CA ARG A 14 3.90 9.69 -17.62
C ARG A 14 2.94 10.79 -17.18
N LEU A 15 3.46 11.80 -16.47
CA LEU A 15 2.66 12.93 -16.02
C LEU A 15 2.13 13.77 -17.19
N LYS A 16 2.99 14.02 -18.20
CA LYS A 16 2.63 14.70 -19.44
C LYS A 16 1.58 13.93 -20.24
N ASP A 17 1.75 12.61 -20.37
CA ASP A 17 0.82 11.73 -21.09
C ASP A 17 -0.59 11.80 -20.47
N VAL A 18 -0.70 11.71 -19.14
CA VAL A 18 -1.99 11.76 -18.45
C VAL A 18 -2.65 13.14 -18.53
N LEU A 19 -1.86 14.22 -18.49
CA LEU A 19 -2.34 15.60 -18.61
C LEU A 19 -2.51 16.06 -20.05
N SER A 20 -2.21 15.22 -21.05
CA SER A 20 -2.19 15.59 -22.47
C SER A 20 -1.30 16.81 -22.78
N ILE A 21 -0.18 16.94 -22.05
CA ILE A 21 0.79 18.02 -22.21
C ILE A 21 1.95 17.53 -23.07
N ILE A 22 2.28 18.26 -24.13
CA ILE A 22 3.38 17.87 -25.04
C ILE A 22 4.69 18.57 -24.66
N ARG A 23 4.63 19.87 -24.32
CA ARG A 23 5.82 20.72 -24.16
C ARG A 23 6.25 20.83 -22.70
N ASP A 24 7.56 20.79 -22.45
CA ASP A 24 8.13 20.95 -21.11
C ASP A 24 7.81 22.33 -20.49
N SER A 25 7.69 23.38 -21.31
CA SER A 25 7.25 24.71 -20.85
C SER A 25 5.81 24.75 -20.34
N ASP A 26 4.95 23.88 -20.88
CA ASP A 26 3.55 23.78 -20.49
C ASP A 26 3.46 22.95 -19.21
N MET A 27 4.25 21.89 -19.11
CA MET A 27 4.38 21.08 -17.89
C MET A 27 4.93 21.91 -16.73
N ALA A 28 5.94 22.75 -16.97
CA ALA A 28 6.49 23.66 -15.97
C ALA A 28 5.40 24.58 -15.40
N ARG A 29 4.55 25.14 -16.27
CA ARG A 29 3.43 25.98 -15.84
C ARG A 29 2.38 25.18 -15.08
N ALA A 30 2.04 23.97 -15.54
CA ALA A 30 1.05 23.11 -14.90
C ALA A 30 1.45 22.68 -13.49
N ILE A 31 2.75 22.49 -13.22
CA ILE A 31 3.29 22.17 -11.89
C ILE A 31 3.67 23.41 -11.06
N GLY A 32 3.34 24.61 -11.52
CA GLY A 32 3.56 25.85 -10.78
C GLY A 32 5.02 26.32 -10.71
N THR A 33 5.85 25.97 -11.70
CA THR A 33 7.27 26.38 -11.77
C THR A 33 7.58 27.15 -13.06
N GLN A 34 8.78 27.72 -13.13
CA GLN A 34 9.28 28.40 -14.33
C GLN A 34 10.01 27.41 -15.26
N PRO A 35 9.93 27.56 -16.59
CA PRO A 35 10.60 26.67 -17.55
C PRO A 35 12.11 26.51 -17.31
N ASN A 36 12.81 27.58 -16.90
CA ASN A 36 14.24 27.53 -16.58
C ASN A 36 14.55 26.59 -15.40
N LYS A 37 13.73 26.66 -14.35
CA LYS A 37 13.86 25.80 -13.16
C LYS A 37 13.52 24.35 -13.50
N PHE A 38 12.49 24.13 -14.33
CA PHE A 38 12.14 22.81 -14.83
C PHE A 38 13.27 22.18 -15.67
N GLY A 39 13.89 22.95 -16.57
CA GLY A 39 15.05 22.51 -17.33
C GLY A 39 16.25 22.14 -16.44
N MET A 40 16.48 22.89 -15.36
CA MET A 40 17.51 22.56 -14.36
C MET A 40 17.19 21.27 -13.61
N TRP A 41 15.92 21.00 -13.28
CA TRP A 41 15.52 19.74 -12.68
C TRP A 41 15.74 18.57 -13.63
N LYS A 42 15.38 18.75 -14.90
CA LYS A 42 15.60 17.76 -15.97
C LYS A 42 17.06 17.37 -16.10
N SER A 43 17.97 18.34 -16.22
CA SER A 43 19.40 18.07 -16.40
C SER A 43 20.04 17.42 -15.18
N ARG A 44 19.54 17.69 -13.98
CA ARG A 44 20.00 17.10 -12.72
C ARG A 44 19.29 15.81 -12.34
N ASN A 45 18.34 15.35 -13.17
CA ASN A 45 17.47 14.22 -12.86
C ASN A 45 16.77 14.35 -11.48
N PHE A 46 16.37 15.58 -11.12
CA PHE A 46 15.77 15.91 -9.83
C PHE A 46 14.25 15.85 -9.88
N LEU A 47 13.62 15.10 -8.96
CA LEU A 47 12.17 15.01 -8.85
C LEU A 47 11.63 15.89 -7.71
N PRO A 48 10.86 16.95 -7.99
CA PRO A 48 10.17 17.73 -6.96
C PRO A 48 8.92 16.97 -6.47
N LEU A 49 9.11 15.99 -5.59
CA LEU A 49 8.04 15.07 -5.18
C LEU A 49 6.82 15.78 -4.56
N GLU A 50 7.02 16.86 -3.80
CA GLU A 50 5.89 17.62 -3.23
C GLU A 50 4.99 18.19 -4.35
N LEU A 51 5.59 18.82 -5.36
CA LEU A 51 4.84 19.41 -6.46
C LEU A 51 4.20 18.35 -7.37
N ILE A 52 4.90 17.22 -7.59
CA ILE A 52 4.34 16.08 -8.34
C ILE A 52 3.10 15.56 -7.61
N ASN A 53 3.18 15.40 -6.28
CA ASN A 53 2.07 14.94 -5.47
C ASN A 53 0.88 15.92 -5.49
N GLU A 54 1.13 17.23 -5.43
CA GLU A 54 0.08 18.25 -5.53
C GLU A 54 -0.65 18.18 -6.89
N VAL A 55 0.09 18.10 -7.99
CA VAL A 55 -0.50 17.93 -9.33
C VAL A 55 -1.32 16.64 -9.40
N CYS A 56 -0.78 15.53 -8.86
CA CYS A 56 -1.49 14.26 -8.86
C CYS A 56 -2.81 14.34 -8.08
N LYS A 57 -2.77 14.93 -6.87
CA LYS A 57 -3.95 15.13 -6.03
C LYS A 57 -5.01 15.98 -6.71
N ASN A 58 -4.61 17.11 -7.29
CA ASN A 58 -5.54 18.08 -7.90
C ASN A 58 -6.20 17.54 -9.18
N ASN A 59 -5.53 16.63 -9.89
CA ASN A 59 -6.01 16.07 -11.16
C ASN A 59 -6.51 14.62 -11.04
N ARG A 60 -6.64 14.09 -9.81
CA ARG A 60 -7.01 12.69 -9.53
C ARG A 60 -6.14 11.69 -10.30
N ILE A 61 -4.83 11.92 -10.33
CA ILE A 61 -3.84 11.04 -10.98
C ILE A 61 -3.23 10.13 -9.92
N SER A 62 -3.07 8.85 -10.25
CA SER A 62 -2.39 7.89 -9.39
C SER A 62 -0.91 8.20 -9.28
N ILE A 63 -0.44 8.52 -8.08
CA ILE A 63 0.99 8.75 -7.82
C ILE A 63 1.82 7.49 -8.11
N ASN A 64 1.24 6.30 -7.89
CA ASN A 64 1.91 5.03 -8.16
C ASN A 64 2.13 4.82 -9.67
N TYR A 65 1.16 5.23 -10.49
CA TYR A 65 1.32 5.23 -11.93
C TYR A 65 2.41 6.21 -12.37
N VAL A 66 2.41 7.44 -11.83
CA VAL A 66 3.39 8.46 -12.20
C VAL A 66 4.81 8.07 -11.83
N LEU A 67 5.03 7.51 -10.63
CA LEU A 67 6.36 7.17 -10.14
C LEU A 67 6.88 5.81 -10.66
N TYR A 68 6.00 4.82 -10.84
CA TYR A 68 6.41 3.45 -11.12
C TYR A 68 5.78 2.83 -12.37
N GLY A 69 4.86 3.55 -13.04
CA GLY A 69 4.13 3.01 -14.20
C GLY A 69 3.13 1.92 -13.85
N GLN A 70 2.74 1.80 -12.58
CA GLN A 70 1.91 0.70 -12.08
C GLN A 70 0.48 1.14 -11.75
N GLY A 71 -0.48 0.28 -12.07
CA GLY A 71 -1.90 0.49 -11.77
C GLY A 71 -2.59 1.51 -12.69
N PRO A 72 -3.78 1.98 -12.31
CA PRO A 72 -4.57 2.89 -13.13
C PRO A 72 -3.94 4.28 -13.20
N GLN A 73 -4.06 4.97 -14.34
CA GLN A 73 -3.55 6.33 -14.53
C GLN A 73 -4.31 7.36 -13.69
N LYS A 74 -5.64 7.29 -13.71
CA LYS A 74 -6.52 8.13 -12.92
C LYS A 74 -7.11 7.33 -11.77
N ILE A 75 -7.22 8.00 -10.63
CA ILE A 75 -7.97 7.50 -9.49
C ILE A 75 -9.44 7.66 -9.91
N PRO A 76 -10.23 6.58 -9.95
CA PRO A 76 -11.64 6.68 -10.28
C PRO A 76 -12.30 7.66 -9.31
N ASP A 77 -13.26 8.42 -9.82
CA ASP A 77 -14.09 9.25 -8.96
C ASP A 77 -14.69 8.34 -7.90
N SER A 78 -14.51 8.69 -6.63
CA SER A 78 -15.18 8.01 -5.53
C SER A 78 -16.68 8.32 -5.49
N ASP A 79 -17.30 8.43 -6.68
CA ASP A 79 -18.68 8.02 -6.94
C ASP A 79 -18.76 6.47 -6.97
N SER A 80 -17.81 5.78 -6.34
CA SER A 80 -18.18 4.58 -5.59
C SER A 80 -19.25 5.01 -4.61
N SER A 81 -20.51 4.99 -5.06
CA SER A 81 -21.67 4.89 -4.20
C SER A 81 -21.23 3.95 -3.08
N PRO A 82 -21.18 4.42 -1.82
CA PRO A 82 -20.79 3.54 -0.73
C PRO A 82 -21.62 2.28 -0.91
N LEU A 83 -20.96 1.11 -0.99
CA LEU A 83 -21.60 -0.19 -1.26
C LEU A 83 -23.03 -0.13 -0.70
N SER A 84 -24.02 -0.41 -1.53
CA SER A 84 -25.40 -0.47 -1.09
C SER A 84 -25.50 -1.33 0.17
N LEU A 85 -26.52 -1.10 1.00
CA LEU A 85 -26.65 -1.86 2.25
C LEU A 85 -26.65 -3.36 1.94
N GLU A 86 -27.24 -3.75 0.82
CA GLU A 86 -27.28 -5.09 0.26
C GLU A 86 -25.87 -5.62 -0.05
N GLU A 87 -25.07 -4.88 -0.80
CA GLU A 87 -23.69 -5.26 -1.13
C GLU A 87 -22.79 -5.33 0.11
N LYS A 88 -22.99 -4.44 1.09
CA LYS A 88 -22.26 -4.50 2.38
C LYS A 88 -22.61 -5.74 3.17
N VAL A 89 -23.88 -6.10 3.22
CA VAL A 89 -24.37 -7.31 3.91
C VAL A 89 -23.79 -8.56 3.24
N GLU A 90 -23.78 -8.60 1.90
CA GLU A 90 -23.19 -9.71 1.15
C GLU A 90 -21.68 -9.83 1.42
N LEU A 91 -20.95 -8.72 1.34
CA LEU A 91 -19.52 -8.68 1.64
C LEU A 91 -19.24 -9.17 3.07
N PHE A 92 -20.00 -8.69 4.06
CA PHE A 92 -19.84 -9.11 5.45
C PHE A 92 -20.15 -10.60 5.62
N THR A 93 -21.12 -11.13 4.89
CA THR A 93 -21.46 -12.56 4.90
C THR A 93 -20.33 -13.41 4.35
N VAL A 94 -19.73 -12.99 3.23
CA VAL A 94 -18.56 -13.68 2.63
C VAL A 94 -17.37 -13.64 3.59
N GLN A 95 -17.07 -12.47 4.18
CA GLN A 95 -15.98 -12.31 5.14
C GLN A 95 -16.16 -13.21 6.37
N LYS A 96 -17.37 -13.25 6.94
CA LYS A 96 -17.71 -14.12 8.06
C LYS A 96 -17.51 -15.60 7.73
N LYS A 97 -17.94 -16.03 6.53
CA LYS A 97 -17.79 -17.42 6.08
C LYS A 97 -16.32 -17.82 5.89
N LEU A 98 -15.50 -16.93 5.32
CA LEU A 98 -14.06 -17.16 5.18
C LEU A 98 -13.36 -17.27 6.54
N LEU A 99 -13.70 -16.39 7.49
CA LEU A 99 -13.20 -16.46 8.86
C LEU A 99 -13.57 -17.79 9.53
N GLN A 100 -14.81 -18.24 9.36
CA GLN A 100 -15.28 -19.49 9.93
C GLN A 100 -14.54 -20.70 9.34
N LEU A 101 -14.37 -20.74 8.01
CA LEU A 101 -13.56 -21.77 7.35
C LEU A 101 -12.10 -21.77 7.84
N PHE A 102 -11.52 -20.60 8.07
CA PHE A 102 -10.16 -20.50 8.59
C PHE A 102 -10.05 -21.08 10.01
N VAL A 103 -11.01 -20.74 10.90
CA VAL A 103 -11.07 -21.29 12.25
C VAL A 103 -11.20 -22.82 12.22
N GLU A 104 -12.17 -23.34 11.48
CA GLU A 104 -12.38 -24.79 11.32
C GLU A 104 -11.13 -25.49 10.79
N LYS A 105 -10.47 -24.90 9.80
CA LYS A 105 -9.24 -25.47 9.24
C LYS A 105 -8.10 -25.46 10.24
N SER A 106 -7.99 -24.41 11.06
CA SER A 106 -6.96 -24.31 12.10
C SER A 106 -7.18 -25.34 13.21
N GLU A 107 -8.43 -25.62 13.58
CA GLU A 107 -8.78 -26.64 14.57
C GLU A 107 -8.51 -28.05 14.05
N GLN A 108 -8.86 -28.33 12.79
CA GLN A 108 -8.51 -29.59 12.13
C GLN A 108 -6.99 -29.79 12.09
N LEU A 109 -6.23 -28.74 11.78
CA LEU A 109 -4.77 -28.80 11.77
C LEU A 109 -4.22 -29.09 13.17
N ARG A 110 -4.78 -28.43 14.19
CA ARG A 110 -4.42 -28.65 15.60
C ARG A 110 -4.75 -30.06 16.08
N ALA A 111 -5.88 -30.62 15.65
CA ALA A 111 -6.28 -31.99 15.99
C ALA A 111 -5.48 -33.05 15.22
N ALA A 112 -5.01 -32.74 14.02
CA ALA A 112 -4.17 -33.62 13.19
C ALA A 112 -2.68 -33.58 13.58
N LEU A 113 -2.23 -32.51 14.22
CA LEU A 113 -0.93 -32.47 14.86
C LEU A 113 -0.96 -33.42 16.07
N PRO A 114 0.04 -34.31 16.24
CA PRO A 114 0.15 -35.08 17.46
C PRO A 114 0.19 -34.11 18.65
N PRO A 115 -0.35 -34.49 19.82
CA PRO A 115 -0.19 -33.69 21.02
C PRO A 115 1.30 -33.33 21.13
N ILE A 116 1.56 -32.04 21.37
CA ILE A 116 2.89 -31.50 21.68
C ILE A 116 3.60 -32.57 22.49
N SER A 117 4.73 -33.10 21.98
CA SER A 117 5.37 -34.27 22.60
C SER A 117 5.49 -34.03 24.10
N ASP A 118 5.33 -35.06 24.93
CA ASP A 118 5.30 -34.91 26.39
C ASP A 118 6.46 -34.05 26.92
N LYS A 119 7.60 -34.09 26.21
CA LYS A 119 8.77 -33.25 26.44
C LYS A 119 8.53 -31.76 26.19
N LEU A 120 7.94 -31.39 25.06
CA LEU A 120 7.64 -30.00 24.73
C LEU A 120 6.47 -29.45 25.59
N GLN A 121 5.54 -30.32 26.02
CA GLN A 121 4.47 -29.95 26.96
C GLN A 121 5.05 -29.66 28.37
N ALA A 122 6.04 -30.46 28.79
CA ALA A 122 6.77 -30.23 30.04
C ALA A 122 7.58 -28.91 30.01
N GLU A 123 8.26 -28.61 28.90
CA GLU A 123 8.98 -27.34 28.71
C GLU A 123 8.02 -26.13 28.76
N MET A 124 6.86 -26.24 28.12
CA MET A 124 5.84 -25.18 28.15
C MET A 124 5.28 -24.93 29.56
N ASN A 125 5.09 -26.00 30.35
CA ASN A 125 4.64 -25.89 31.73
C ASN A 125 5.71 -25.25 32.64
N LEU A 126 6.99 -25.56 32.42
CA LEU A 126 8.11 -24.91 33.13
C LEU A 126 8.18 -23.42 32.82
N LEU A 127 8.03 -23.03 31.55
CA LEU A 127 8.04 -21.63 31.13
C LEU A 127 6.89 -20.82 31.74
N LYS A 128 5.67 -21.40 31.77
CA LYS A 128 4.52 -20.76 32.43
C LYS A 128 4.77 -20.54 33.92
N ARG A 129 5.31 -21.54 34.61
CA ARG A 129 5.62 -21.46 36.04
C ARG A 129 6.72 -20.43 36.33
N ALA A 130 7.71 -20.30 35.45
CA ALA A 130 8.74 -19.27 35.55
C ALA A 130 8.16 -17.86 35.37
N ALA A 131 7.24 -17.67 34.42
CA ALA A 131 6.55 -16.39 34.23
C ALA A 131 5.71 -15.99 35.45
N GLU A 132 4.94 -16.93 36.01
CA GLU A 132 4.14 -16.69 37.23
C GLU A 132 5.01 -16.33 38.45
N LEU A 133 6.20 -16.93 38.57
CA LEU A 133 7.15 -16.60 39.64
C LEU A 133 7.79 -15.23 39.46
N LEU A 134 8.09 -14.83 38.22
CA LEU A 134 8.60 -13.49 37.92
C LEU A 134 7.55 -12.42 38.23
N GLU A 135 6.29 -12.64 37.88
CA GLU A 135 5.19 -11.72 38.19
C GLU A 135 4.98 -11.57 39.70
N LYS A 136 5.08 -12.66 40.47
CA LYS A 136 4.96 -12.63 41.93
C LYS A 136 6.14 -11.96 42.65
N ASN A 137 7.33 -11.94 42.03
CA ASN A 137 8.51 -11.28 42.60
C ASN A 137 8.62 -9.79 42.18
N LEU A 138 7.76 -9.34 41.26
CA LEU A 138 7.65 -7.94 40.82
C LEU A 138 6.48 -7.19 41.49
N SER A 139 5.72 -7.87 42.36
CA SER A 139 4.65 -7.32 43.20
C SER A 139 5.13 -7.16 44.64
#